data_AF-A0A9E2RHW2-F1
#
_entry.id   AF-A0A9E2RHW2-F1
#
_cell.length_a   1.000
_cell.length_b   1.000
_cell.length_c   1.000
_cell.angle_alpha   90.00
_cell.angle_beta   90.00
_cell.angle_gamma   90.00
#
_symmetry.space_group_name_H-M   'P 1'
#
loop_
_entity.id
_entity.type
_entity.pdbx_description
1 polymer ?
#
loop_
_entity_poly.entity_id
_entity_poly.type
_entity_poly.pdbx_seq_one_letter_code
_entity_poly.pdbx_strand_id
1 'polypeptide(L)'
;MSPRQSPPVTAQHLAKLWSELNGRYFEGLLPPIDLVWSRRLTSSVGMFVSRRGPRPRLDQEGLRPPTKREIRLSLPLLQQVARESEYGDQEIVNTLAHEMIHQWQYDILKRRPNHGPDFLRKMTEMNREGALAITTYHSLQKEVLALARFAWRCRQCGKVYRRQRRTIQPRRHHCGICRGLLQELGSGSRFQHEPSPIVSQPLLQLLQLSFRF
;
A
#
# COMPACT_ATOMS: atom_id res chain seq x y z
N MET A 1 4.37 28.93 3.90
CA MET A 1 4.69 27.55 4.34
C MET A 1 3.40 26.91 4.77
N SER A 2 2.98 25.77 4.21
CA SER A 2 1.76 25.08 4.66
C SER A 2 1.92 24.70 6.15
N PRO A 3 0.89 24.89 7.00
CA PRO A 3 0.99 24.57 8.43
C PRO A 3 1.39 23.11 8.62
N ARG A 4 2.19 22.82 9.65
CA ARG A 4 2.51 21.44 10.04
C ARG A 4 1.20 20.78 10.48
N GLN A 5 0.63 19.99 9.59
CA GLN A 5 -0.54 19.19 9.93
C GLN A 5 -0.12 18.10 10.92
N SER A 6 -0.85 18.02 12.03
CA SER A 6 -0.74 16.92 12.99
C SER A 6 -1.37 15.65 12.40
N PRO A 7 -0.82 14.46 12.70
CA PRO A 7 -1.40 13.20 12.26
C PRO A 7 -2.81 13.00 12.86
N PRO A 8 -3.69 12.26 12.15
CA PRO A 8 -5.06 12.00 12.60
C PRO A 8 -5.11 11.20 13.90
N VAL A 9 -4.13 10.32 14.11
CA VAL A 9 -3.95 9.58 15.36
C VAL A 9 -2.53 9.73 15.90
N THR A 10 -2.39 9.65 17.22
CA THR A 10 -1.08 9.76 17.89
C THR A 10 -0.20 8.54 17.62
N ALA A 11 1.12 8.70 17.78
CA ALA A 11 2.05 7.58 17.65
C ALA A 11 1.78 6.47 18.68
N GLN A 12 1.38 6.84 19.90
CA GLN A 12 1.02 5.88 20.94
C GLN A 12 -0.23 5.08 20.57
N HIS A 13 -1.27 5.74 20.04
CA HIS A 13 -2.46 5.05 19.58
C HIS A 13 -2.14 4.09 18.43
N LEU A 14 -1.31 4.52 17.47
CA LEU A 14 -0.90 3.67 16.36
C LEU A 14 -0.09 2.45 16.81
N ALA A 15 0.79 2.61 17.80
CA ALA A 15 1.53 1.50 18.39
C ALA A 15 0.60 0.51 19.13
N LYS A 16 -0.42 1.02 19.82
CA LYS A 16 -1.45 0.18 20.45
C LYS A 16 -2.22 -0.65 19.41
N LEU A 17 -2.70 -0.01 18.34
CA LEU A 17 -3.38 -0.70 17.23
C LEU A 17 -2.49 -1.79 16.62
N TRP A 18 -1.21 -1.49 16.36
CA TRP A 18 -0.27 -2.48 15.84
C TRP A 18 -0.13 -3.68 16.79
N SER A 19 -0.01 -3.44 18.09
CA SER A 19 0.12 -4.50 19.11
C SER A 19 -1.13 -5.38 19.17
N GLU A 20 -2.33 -4.77 19.17
CA GLU A 20 -3.61 -5.48 19.17
C GLU A 20 -3.79 -6.33 17.92
N LEU A 21 -3.48 -5.79 16.74
CA LEU A 21 -3.51 -6.52 15.47
C LEU A 21 -2.48 -7.66 15.45
N ASN A 22 -1.28 -7.44 16.00
CA ASN A 22 -0.23 -8.46 16.08
C ASN A 22 -0.68 -9.64 16.94
N GLY A 23 -1.21 -9.37 18.13
CA GLY A 23 -1.74 -10.41 19.00
C GLY A 23 -2.90 -11.17 18.38
N ARG A 24 -3.88 -10.44 17.81
CA ARG A 24 -5.11 -11.03 17.27
C ARG A 24 -4.89 -11.86 16.00
N TYR A 25 -4.08 -11.36 15.08
CA TYR A 25 -3.98 -11.93 13.72
C TYR A 25 -2.64 -12.55 13.41
N PHE A 26 -1.60 -12.33 14.21
CA PHE A 26 -0.25 -12.83 13.91
C PHE A 26 0.39 -13.56 15.09
N GLU A 27 -0.43 -14.00 16.07
CA GLU A 27 0.00 -14.76 17.25
C GLU A 27 1.07 -14.01 18.09
N GLY A 28 1.15 -12.68 17.96
CA GLY A 28 2.21 -11.88 18.58
C GLY A 28 3.60 -12.07 17.98
N LEU A 29 3.73 -12.81 16.88
CA LEU A 29 5.02 -13.21 16.30
C LEU A 29 5.69 -12.11 15.48
N LEU A 30 4.96 -11.05 15.07
CA LEU A 30 5.61 -9.97 14.35
C LEU A 30 6.59 -9.23 15.26
N PRO A 31 7.86 -9.09 14.87
CA PRO A 31 8.82 -8.30 15.63
C PRO A 31 8.42 -6.82 15.59
N PRO A 32 8.76 -6.03 16.63
CA PRO A 32 8.51 -4.58 16.64
C PRO A 32 9.07 -3.89 15.39
N ILE A 33 8.36 -2.86 14.94
CA ILE A 33 8.69 -2.11 13.72
C ILE A 33 8.41 -0.62 13.90
N ASP A 34 9.22 0.23 13.25
CA ASP A 34 9.00 1.67 13.23
C ASP A 34 7.71 2.00 12.46
N LEU A 35 6.79 2.75 13.09
CA LEU A 35 5.56 3.25 12.48
C LEU A 35 5.73 4.76 12.21
N VAL A 36 5.67 5.16 10.93
CA VAL A 36 6.05 6.51 10.48
C VAL A 36 4.94 7.19 9.70
N TRP A 37 4.48 8.35 10.19
CA TRP A 37 3.64 9.25 9.39
C TRP A 37 4.47 10.00 8.34
N SER A 38 4.23 9.69 7.07
CA SER A 38 4.95 10.27 5.94
C SER A 38 4.18 11.40 5.28
N ARG A 39 4.79 12.60 5.25
CA ARG A 39 4.30 13.75 4.47
C ARG A 39 4.58 13.66 2.97
N ARG A 40 5.37 12.67 2.54
CA ARG A 40 5.86 12.52 1.17
C ARG A 40 5.25 11.32 0.45
N LEU A 41 4.60 10.42 1.18
CA LEU A 41 3.90 9.27 0.62
C LEU A 41 2.56 9.75 0.06
N THR A 42 2.44 9.84 -1.27
CA THR A 42 1.26 10.40 -1.96
C THR A 42 0.73 9.51 -3.08
N SER A 43 1.37 8.36 -3.29
CA SER A 43 0.98 7.38 -4.31
C SER A 43 0.27 6.15 -3.73
N SER A 44 0.22 6.04 -2.40
CA SER A 44 -0.42 4.96 -1.64
C SER A 44 -0.70 5.45 -0.22
N VAL A 45 -1.66 4.84 0.48
CA VAL A 45 -1.97 5.18 1.89
C VAL A 45 -1.02 4.55 2.88
N GLY A 46 -0.45 3.39 2.53
CA GLY A 46 0.52 2.66 3.33
C GLY A 46 1.73 2.27 2.49
N MET A 47 2.83 1.95 3.16
CA MET A 47 3.98 1.28 2.56
C MET A 47 4.88 0.63 3.61
N PHE A 48 5.05 -0.69 3.52
CA PHE A 48 6.14 -1.41 4.15
C PHE A 48 7.45 -1.14 3.40
N VAL A 49 8.45 -0.65 4.12
CA VAL A 49 9.76 -0.30 3.57
C VAL A 49 10.81 -1.20 4.20
N SER A 50 11.64 -1.85 3.39
CA SER A 50 12.88 -2.49 3.82
C SER A 50 14.01 -2.13 2.88
N ARG A 51 15.22 -1.90 3.43
CA ARG A 51 16.43 -1.64 2.64
C ARG A 51 17.06 -2.89 2.04
N ARG A 52 16.76 -4.07 2.60
CA ARG A 52 17.34 -5.35 2.20
C ARG A 52 16.23 -6.37 1.97
N GLY A 53 16.56 -7.45 1.28
CA GLY A 53 15.65 -8.59 1.17
C GLY A 53 15.49 -9.32 2.52
N PRO A 54 14.46 -10.16 2.66
CA PRO A 54 14.15 -10.90 3.90
C PRO A 54 15.21 -11.94 4.29
N ARG A 55 16.12 -12.27 3.35
CA ARG A 55 17.25 -13.18 3.53
C ARG A 55 18.55 -12.44 3.23
N PRO A 56 19.00 -11.52 4.11
CA PRO A 56 20.28 -10.86 3.92
C PRO A 56 21.39 -11.91 4.00
N ARG A 57 22.46 -11.70 3.20
CA ARG A 57 23.70 -12.47 3.36
C ARG A 57 24.29 -12.18 4.74
N LEU A 58 24.98 -13.18 5.29
CA LEU A 58 25.77 -13.01 6.51
C LEU A 58 26.90 -12.00 6.24
N ASP A 59 27.27 -11.25 7.26
CA ASP A 59 28.48 -10.43 7.24
C ASP A 59 29.74 -11.28 7.44
N GLN A 60 30.90 -10.63 7.50
CA GLN A 60 32.19 -11.31 7.63
C GLN A 60 32.33 -12.10 8.94
N GLU A 61 31.56 -11.74 9.96
CA GLU A 61 31.51 -12.40 11.27
C GLU A 61 30.44 -13.51 11.33
N GLY A 62 29.81 -13.84 10.18
CA GLY A 62 28.75 -14.85 10.12
C GLY A 62 27.42 -14.40 10.71
N LEU A 63 27.26 -13.11 11.04
CA LEU A 63 26.06 -12.55 11.63
C LEU A 63 25.13 -11.97 10.56
N ARG A 64 23.83 -11.94 10.86
CA ARG A 64 22.85 -11.27 9.98
C ARG A 64 22.89 -9.77 10.26
N PRO A 65 23.22 -8.93 9.28
CA PRO A 65 23.26 -7.50 9.53
C PRO A 65 21.84 -6.98 9.78
N PRO A 66 21.67 -5.99 10.68
CA PRO A 66 20.35 -5.48 11.03
C PRO A 66 19.62 -4.98 9.78
N THR A 67 18.35 -5.37 9.67
CA THR A 67 17.48 -4.89 8.58
C THR A 67 16.63 -3.75 9.11
N LYS A 68 16.97 -2.51 8.71
CA LYS A 68 16.09 -1.38 8.98
C LYS A 68 14.86 -1.49 8.09
N ARG A 69 13.71 -1.66 8.73
CA ARG A 69 12.38 -1.72 8.11
C ARG A 69 11.41 -0.86 8.90
N GLU A 70 10.42 -0.32 8.21
CA GLU A 70 9.43 0.59 8.77
C GLU A 70 8.11 0.47 7.99
N ILE A 71 6.98 0.71 8.66
CA ILE A 71 5.68 0.90 8.02
C ILE A 71 5.44 2.41 7.94
N ARG A 72 5.20 2.91 6.73
CA ARG A 72 4.85 4.31 6.49
C ARG A 72 3.37 4.45 6.22
N LEU A 73 2.73 5.37 6.91
CA LEU A 73 1.35 5.79 6.63
C LEU A 73 1.34 7.17 5.98
N SER A 74 0.50 7.36 4.98
CA SER A 74 0.37 8.62 4.25
C SER A 74 -0.41 9.61 5.08
N LEU A 75 0.28 10.62 5.62
CA LEU A 75 -0.39 11.75 6.24
C LEU A 75 -1.35 12.46 5.27
N PRO A 76 -0.95 12.87 4.05
CA PRO A 76 -1.83 13.68 3.20
C PRO A 76 -3.08 12.93 2.72
N LEU A 77 -3.04 11.60 2.59
CA LEU A 77 -4.20 10.82 2.14
C LEU A 77 -5.11 10.44 3.31
N LEU A 78 -4.54 9.88 4.39
CA LEU A 78 -5.35 9.41 5.53
C LEU A 78 -5.92 10.57 6.34
N GLN A 79 -5.27 11.74 6.36
CA GLN A 79 -5.83 12.92 7.00
C GLN A 79 -7.04 13.50 6.25
N GLN A 80 -7.08 13.37 4.92
CA GLN A 80 -8.24 13.79 4.14
C GLN A 80 -9.44 12.89 4.47
N VAL A 81 -9.23 11.56 4.43
CA VAL A 81 -10.27 10.58 4.73
C VAL A 81 -10.75 10.69 6.18
N ALA A 82 -9.84 10.87 7.13
CA ALA A 82 -10.20 11.04 8.54
C ALA A 82 -11.04 12.31 8.82
N ARG A 83 -11.00 13.31 7.94
CA ARG A 83 -11.83 14.51 8.05
C ARG A 83 -13.16 14.37 7.32
N GLU A 84 -13.18 13.64 6.21
CA GLU A 84 -14.33 13.55 5.31
C GLU A 84 -15.28 12.40 5.66
N SER A 85 -14.84 11.41 6.44
CA SER A 85 -15.60 10.19 6.72
C SER A 85 -15.61 9.84 8.21
N GLU A 86 -16.77 9.44 8.72
CA GLU A 86 -16.94 8.83 10.05
C GLU A 86 -16.13 7.53 10.19
N TYR A 87 -15.77 6.89 9.07
CA TYR A 87 -14.95 5.67 9.01
C TYR A 87 -13.44 5.95 8.86
N GLY A 88 -13.00 7.19 9.11
CA GLY A 88 -11.61 7.62 8.99
C GLY A 88 -10.60 6.76 9.74
N ASP A 89 -10.93 6.44 10.99
CA ASP A 89 -10.09 5.61 11.85
C ASP A 89 -10.03 4.16 11.33
N GLN A 90 -11.13 3.64 10.77
CA GLN A 90 -11.17 2.31 10.17
C GLN A 90 -10.21 2.21 8.97
N GLU A 91 -10.08 3.26 8.16
CA GLU A 91 -9.14 3.27 7.03
C GLU A 91 -7.67 3.26 7.49
N ILE A 92 -7.36 3.91 8.61
CA ILE A 92 -6.03 3.83 9.24
C ILE A 92 -5.77 2.39 9.70
N VAL A 93 -6.74 1.76 10.37
CA VAL A 93 -6.64 0.37 10.85
C VAL A 93 -6.48 -0.61 9.69
N ASN A 94 -7.33 -0.51 8.66
CA ASN A 94 -7.27 -1.35 7.45
C ASN A 94 -5.92 -1.19 6.73
N THR A 95 -5.43 0.04 6.62
CA THR A 95 -4.12 0.32 6.01
C THR A 95 -2.99 -0.27 6.84
N LEU A 96 -2.99 -0.09 8.16
CA LEU A 96 -1.97 -0.66 9.03
C LEU A 96 -1.97 -2.19 8.93
N ALA A 97 -3.14 -2.81 9.00
CA ALA A 97 -3.31 -4.25 8.89
C ALA A 97 -2.79 -4.78 7.54
N HIS A 98 -3.06 -4.08 6.43
CA HIS A 98 -2.48 -4.37 5.11
C HIS A 98 -0.95 -4.39 5.15
N GLU A 99 -0.32 -3.35 5.69
CA GLU A 99 1.14 -3.27 5.75
C GLU A 99 1.75 -4.30 6.72
N MET A 100 1.00 -4.71 7.75
CA MET A 100 1.40 -5.81 8.65
C MET A 100 1.39 -7.18 7.96
N ILE A 101 0.52 -7.41 6.97
CA ILE A 101 0.61 -8.62 6.14
C ILE A 101 1.92 -8.62 5.34
N HIS A 102 2.34 -7.47 4.80
CA HIS A 102 3.64 -7.35 4.15
C HIS A 102 4.80 -7.57 5.11
N GLN A 103 4.69 -7.05 6.34
CA GLN A 103 5.64 -7.36 7.41
C GLN A 103 5.69 -8.86 7.68
N TRP A 104 4.55 -9.54 7.82
CA TRP A 104 4.46 -10.99 8.03
C TRP A 104 5.13 -11.79 6.91
N GLN A 105 4.90 -11.42 5.64
CA GLN A 105 5.59 -12.04 4.50
C GLN A 105 7.11 -11.89 4.63
N TYR A 106 7.58 -10.71 5.04
CA TYR A 106 9.01 -10.41 5.16
C TYR A 106 9.66 -11.09 6.37
N ASP A 107 9.07 -10.93 7.55
CA ASP A 107 9.65 -11.33 8.83
C ASP A 107 9.37 -12.80 9.16
N ILE A 108 8.21 -13.34 8.80
CA ILE A 108 7.82 -14.72 9.15
C ILE A 108 8.06 -15.65 7.97
N LEU A 109 7.46 -15.37 6.80
CA LEU A 109 7.61 -16.24 5.63
C LEU A 109 8.99 -16.12 4.94
N LYS A 110 9.76 -15.09 5.30
CA LYS A 110 11.03 -14.72 4.65
C LYS A 110 10.90 -14.55 3.13
N ARG A 111 9.75 -14.04 2.66
CA ARG A 111 9.42 -13.79 1.25
C ARG A 111 9.44 -12.29 0.95
N ARG A 112 9.73 -11.92 -0.30
CA ARG A 112 9.61 -10.53 -0.73
C ARG A 112 8.12 -10.14 -0.72
N PRO A 113 7.72 -9.07 -0.01
CA PRO A 113 6.31 -8.68 0.06
C PRO A 113 5.68 -8.45 -1.31
N ASN A 114 4.46 -8.96 -1.49
CA ASN A 114 3.63 -8.81 -2.69
C ASN A 114 2.19 -9.24 -2.39
N HIS A 115 1.25 -8.92 -3.27
CA HIS A 115 -0.18 -9.28 -3.13
C HIS A 115 -0.55 -10.66 -3.72
N GLY A 116 0.38 -11.61 -3.72
CA GLY A 116 0.17 -12.97 -4.21
C GLY A 116 -0.62 -13.86 -3.24
N PRO A 117 -0.63 -15.19 -3.45
CA PRO A 117 -1.48 -16.13 -2.70
C PRO A 117 -1.35 -16.05 -1.17
N ASP A 118 -0.15 -15.85 -0.63
CA ASP A 118 0.03 -15.71 0.82
C ASP A 118 -0.64 -14.47 1.39
N PHE A 119 -0.56 -13.34 0.66
CA PHE A 119 -1.21 -12.11 1.05
C PHE A 119 -2.73 -12.30 1.03
N LEU A 120 -3.27 -12.83 -0.06
CA LEU A 120 -4.70 -13.06 -0.22
C LEU A 120 -5.25 -14.00 0.85
N ARG A 121 -4.53 -15.07 1.17
CA ARG A 121 -4.90 -16.00 2.25
C ARG A 121 -4.98 -15.28 3.59
N LYS A 122 -3.93 -14.55 3.97
CA LYS A 122 -3.88 -13.87 5.27
C LYS A 122 -4.90 -12.73 5.37
N MET A 123 -5.06 -11.96 4.30
CA MET A 123 -6.10 -10.94 4.17
C MET A 123 -7.50 -11.52 4.35
N THR A 124 -7.81 -12.64 3.69
CA THR A 124 -9.12 -13.31 3.77
C THR A 124 -9.39 -13.83 5.19
N GLU A 125 -8.38 -14.41 5.83
CA GLU A 125 -8.44 -14.83 7.22
C GLU A 125 -8.75 -13.65 8.16
N MET A 126 -8.00 -12.55 8.04
CA MET A 126 -8.17 -11.35 8.86
C MET A 126 -9.52 -10.65 8.65
N ASN A 127 -10.04 -10.64 7.42
CA ASN A 127 -11.33 -10.03 7.11
C ASN A 127 -12.53 -10.91 7.53
N ARG A 128 -12.35 -12.20 7.81
CA ARG A 128 -13.45 -13.15 8.06
C ARG A 128 -14.33 -12.75 9.25
N GLU A 129 -13.73 -12.11 10.26
CA GLU A 129 -14.42 -11.68 11.47
C GLU A 129 -15.22 -10.38 11.29
N GLY A 130 -15.13 -9.72 10.12
CA GLY A 130 -15.86 -8.49 9.81
C GLY A 130 -15.33 -7.21 10.48
N ALA A 131 -14.34 -7.31 11.37
CA ALA A 131 -13.71 -6.16 12.02
C ALA A 131 -12.74 -5.38 11.11
N LEU A 132 -12.34 -6.00 9.98
CA LEU A 132 -11.40 -5.43 9.01
C LEU A 132 -11.98 -5.56 7.60
N ALA A 133 -11.64 -4.58 6.76
CA ALA A 133 -11.98 -4.57 5.34
C ALA A 133 -10.72 -4.35 4.50
N ILE A 134 -9.70 -5.19 4.69
CA ILE A 134 -8.43 -5.09 3.98
C ILE A 134 -8.63 -5.44 2.50
N THR A 135 -8.10 -4.61 1.61
CA THR A 135 -8.10 -4.82 0.16
C THR A 135 -6.67 -4.93 -0.38
N THR A 136 -6.50 -5.53 -1.56
CA THR A 136 -5.20 -5.64 -2.25
C THR A 136 -4.73 -4.31 -2.83
N TYR A 137 -5.67 -3.48 -3.30
CA TYR A 137 -5.40 -2.10 -3.70
C TYR A 137 -5.73 -1.20 -2.53
N HIS A 138 -4.87 -0.21 -2.28
CA HIS A 138 -5.23 0.91 -1.42
C HIS A 138 -6.55 1.52 -1.89
N SER A 139 -7.53 1.58 -0.99
CA SER A 139 -8.90 2.06 -1.20
C SER A 139 -8.99 3.48 -1.80
N LEU A 140 -7.93 4.29 -1.66
CA LEU A 140 -7.95 5.72 -1.97
C LEU A 140 -7.47 6.10 -3.38
N GLN A 141 -8.04 5.47 -4.42
CA GLN A 141 -7.72 5.84 -5.79
C GLN A 141 -8.11 7.29 -6.11
N LYS A 142 -9.25 7.78 -5.61
CA LYS A 142 -9.75 9.13 -5.92
C LYS A 142 -8.86 10.22 -5.31
N GLU A 143 -8.42 10.03 -4.08
CA GLU A 143 -7.60 10.97 -3.31
C GLU A 143 -6.17 10.98 -3.87
N VAL A 144 -5.62 9.81 -4.23
CA VAL A 144 -4.34 9.72 -4.94
C VAL A 144 -4.41 10.46 -6.27
N LEU A 145 -5.52 10.32 -7.01
CA LEU A 145 -5.75 11.07 -8.25
C LEU A 145 -5.89 12.57 -8.00
N ALA A 146 -6.61 12.99 -6.96
CA ALA A 146 -6.80 14.39 -6.59
C ALA A 146 -5.47 15.07 -6.21
N LEU A 147 -4.53 14.34 -5.60
CA LEU A 147 -3.19 14.85 -5.28
C LEU A 147 -2.25 14.85 -6.50
N ALA A 148 -2.56 14.11 -7.57
CA ALA A 148 -1.68 14.00 -8.72
C ALA A 148 -1.77 15.24 -9.63
N ARG A 149 -0.67 15.99 -9.72
CA ARG A 149 -0.57 17.21 -10.56
C ARG A 149 0.17 16.98 -11.87
N PHE A 150 0.92 15.88 -11.96
CA PHE A 150 1.76 15.55 -13.11
C PHE A 150 1.51 14.09 -13.53
N ALA A 151 1.52 13.83 -14.83
CA ALA A 151 1.39 12.49 -15.36
C ALA A 151 2.36 12.22 -16.50
N TRP A 152 2.79 10.98 -16.65
CA TRP A 152 3.59 10.51 -17.76
C TRP A 152 2.98 9.25 -18.34
N ARG A 153 3.02 9.11 -19.67
CA ARG A 153 2.60 7.91 -20.38
C ARG A 153 3.83 7.24 -20.99
N CYS A 154 3.93 5.92 -20.84
CA CYS A 154 4.89 5.15 -21.62
C CYS A 154 4.49 5.17 -23.09
N ARG A 155 5.43 5.52 -23.97
CA ARG A 155 5.19 5.56 -25.42
C ARG A 155 5.00 4.18 -26.06
N GLN A 156 5.38 3.11 -25.37
CA GLN A 156 5.30 1.74 -25.89
C GLN A 156 4.07 1.01 -25.33
N CYS A 157 4.00 0.79 -24.02
CA CYS A 157 2.92 0.01 -23.42
C CYS A 157 1.73 0.85 -22.92
N GLY A 158 1.76 2.18 -23.11
CA GLY A 158 0.68 3.08 -22.72
C GLY A 158 0.50 3.29 -21.21
N LYS A 159 1.29 2.63 -20.35
CA LYS A 159 1.17 2.76 -18.88
C LYS A 159 1.29 4.22 -18.42
N VAL A 160 0.32 4.67 -17.62
CA VAL A 160 0.30 6.02 -17.05
C VAL A 160 0.85 6.00 -15.62
N TYR A 161 1.78 6.91 -15.34
CA TYR A 161 2.35 7.18 -14.03
C TYR A 161 1.89 8.55 -13.56
N ARG A 162 1.18 8.62 -12.43
CA ARG A 162 0.68 9.87 -11.84
C ARG A 162 1.48 10.21 -10.58
N ARG A 163 1.83 11.50 -10.41
CA ARG A 163 2.63 11.99 -9.28
C ARG A 163 2.16 13.37 -8.84
N GLN A 164 2.26 13.64 -7.53
CA GLN A 164 2.02 14.98 -6.98
C GLN A 164 3.10 15.99 -7.42
N ARG A 165 4.34 15.53 -7.60
CA ARG A 165 5.50 16.36 -7.96
C ARG A 165 6.10 15.92 -9.28
N ARG A 166 6.78 16.84 -9.97
CA ARG A 166 7.47 16.61 -11.25
C ARG A 166 8.76 15.79 -11.09
N THR A 167 8.68 14.56 -10.59
CA THR A 167 9.84 13.74 -10.20
C THR A 167 10.34 12.79 -11.29
N ILE A 168 9.52 12.49 -12.30
CA ILE A 168 9.95 11.64 -13.41
C ILE A 168 10.68 12.52 -14.43
N GLN A 169 11.97 12.23 -14.64
CA GLN A 169 12.79 12.82 -15.69
C GLN A 169 12.89 11.82 -16.85
N PRO A 170 12.20 12.03 -17.99
CA PRO A 170 12.21 11.10 -19.14
C PRO A 170 13.59 10.67 -19.64
N ARG A 171 14.61 11.51 -19.46
CA ARG A 171 16.00 11.20 -19.84
C ARG A 171 16.68 10.17 -18.93
N ARG A 172 16.19 10.00 -17.69
CA ARG A 172 16.79 9.13 -16.67
C ARG A 172 15.89 7.96 -16.28
N HIS A 173 14.59 8.14 -16.38
CA HIS A 173 13.60 7.17 -15.91
C HIS A 173 12.85 6.54 -17.08
N HIS A 174 12.68 5.22 -16.99
CA HIS A 174 12.02 4.41 -17.99
C HIS A 174 10.76 3.77 -17.40
N CYS A 175 9.89 3.26 -18.27
CA CYS A 175 8.73 2.49 -17.85
C CYS A 175 9.18 1.26 -17.04
N GLY A 176 8.63 1.11 -15.83
CA GLY A 176 8.91 -0.05 -14.98
C GLY A 176 8.35 -1.38 -15.49
N ILE A 177 7.53 -1.37 -16.56
CA ILE A 177 6.95 -2.57 -17.18
C ILE A 177 7.78 -2.99 -18.39
N CYS A 178 7.89 -2.14 -19.41
CA CYS A 178 8.51 -2.48 -20.69
C CYS A 178 9.86 -1.79 -20.95
N ARG A 179 10.36 -0.99 -19.99
CA ARG A 179 11.57 -0.14 -20.13
C ARG A 179 11.49 0.93 -21.23
N GLY A 180 10.33 1.15 -21.83
CA GLY A 180 10.10 2.21 -22.83
C GLY A 180 10.19 3.63 -22.26
N LEU A 181 10.40 4.60 -23.17
CA LEU A 181 10.46 6.03 -22.85
C LEU A 181 9.13 6.56 -22.29
N LEU A 182 9.25 7.48 -21.34
CA LEU A 182 8.12 8.16 -20.70
C LEU A 182 7.94 9.55 -21.28
N GLN A 183 6.71 9.91 -21.68
CA GLN A 183 6.35 11.25 -22.14
C GLN A 183 5.45 11.92 -21.12
N GLU A 184 5.78 13.14 -20.73
CA GLU A 184 4.93 13.92 -19.83
C GLU A 184 3.65 14.33 -20.55
N LEU A 185 2.51 14.15 -19.89
CA LEU A 185 1.21 14.64 -20.33
C LEU A 185 1.06 16.05 -19.75
N GLY A 186 0.89 17.05 -20.61
CA GLY A 186 0.94 18.47 -20.24
C GLY A 186 0.09 18.83 -19.01
N SER A 187 0.63 19.72 -18.18
CA SER A 187 0.00 20.23 -16.95
C SER A 187 -1.15 21.19 -17.30
N GLY A 188 -2.28 20.71 -17.82
CA GLY A 188 -3.29 21.61 -18.38
C GLY A 188 -4.72 21.13 -18.48
N SER A 189 -5.03 19.84 -18.32
CA SER A 189 -6.41 19.42 -18.11
C SER A 189 -6.50 18.63 -16.81
N ARG A 190 -7.52 18.94 -16.00
CA ARG A 190 -8.09 17.93 -15.10
C ARG A 190 -8.28 16.71 -16.01
N PHE A 191 -7.49 15.66 -15.79
CA PHE A 191 -7.62 14.41 -16.53
C PHE A 191 -9.06 13.96 -16.33
N GLN A 192 -9.93 14.25 -17.31
CA GLN A 192 -11.30 13.82 -17.25
C GLN A 192 -11.27 12.31 -17.13
N HIS A 193 -12.10 11.81 -16.21
CA HIS A 193 -12.37 10.40 -16.04
C HIS A 193 -12.75 9.81 -17.40
N GLU A 194 -11.82 9.12 -18.06
CA GLU A 194 -12.22 7.95 -18.81
C GLU A 194 -12.38 6.83 -17.78
N PRO A 195 -13.60 6.30 -17.57
CA PRO A 195 -13.74 5.06 -16.85
C PRO A 195 -12.87 4.01 -17.57
N SER A 196 -12.08 3.25 -16.82
CA SER A 196 -11.49 2.03 -17.34
C SER A 196 -12.58 1.24 -18.08
N PRO A 197 -12.33 0.68 -19.27
CA PRO A 197 -13.30 -0.22 -19.87
C PRO A 197 -13.57 -1.29 -18.83
N ILE A 198 -14.84 -1.41 -18.44
CA ILE A 198 -15.33 -2.54 -17.68
C ILE A 198 -14.96 -3.74 -18.54
N VAL A 199 -13.88 -4.43 -18.17
CA VAL A 199 -13.65 -5.78 -18.65
C VAL A 199 -14.81 -6.56 -18.05
N SER A 200 -15.86 -6.70 -18.85
CA SER A 200 -17.00 -7.55 -18.56
C SER A 200 -16.42 -8.96 -18.49
N GLN A 201 -16.10 -9.41 -17.27
CA GLN A 201 -15.93 -10.82 -17.04
C GLN A 201 -17.29 -11.46 -17.36
N PRO A 202 -17.35 -12.50 -18.20
CA PRO A 202 -18.59 -13.19 -18.43
C PRO A 202 -19.05 -13.78 -17.10
N LEU A 203 -20.31 -13.48 -16.80
CA LEU A 203 -21.07 -13.94 -15.65
C LEU A 203 -21.18 -15.47 -15.74
N LEU A 204 -20.18 -16.18 -15.23
CA LEU A 204 -20.28 -17.62 -15.02
C LEU A 204 -21.20 -17.83 -13.82
N GLN A 205 -22.44 -18.10 -14.20
CA GLN A 205 -23.58 -18.54 -13.43
C GLN A 205 -23.24 -19.31 -12.15
N LEU A 206 -23.94 -18.92 -11.09
CA LEU A 206 -24.34 -19.79 -10.00
C LEU A 206 -24.71 -21.18 -10.54
N LEU A 207 -23.93 -22.18 -10.17
CA LEU A 207 -24.42 -23.54 -10.03
C LEU A 207 -24.03 -24.03 -8.64
N GLN A 208 -25.10 -24.24 -7.86
CA GLN A 208 -25.10 -24.98 -6.62
C GLN A 208 -24.38 -26.31 -6.83
N LEU A 209 -23.38 -26.59 -6.01
CA LEU A 209 -23.02 -27.97 -5.69
C LEU A 209 -22.88 -28.09 -4.19
N SER A 210 -23.92 -28.67 -3.61
CA SER A 210 -23.92 -29.39 -2.35
C SER A 210 -22.71 -30.31 -2.24
N PHE A 211 -21.94 -30.19 -1.16
CA PHE A 211 -21.03 -31.24 -0.73
C PHE A 211 -21.58 -31.87 0.55
N ARG A 212 -22.01 -33.13 0.42
CA ARG A 212 -22.08 -34.06 1.53
C ARG A 212 -20.66 -34.56 1.81
N PHE A 213 -20.32 -34.54 3.10
CA PHE A 213 -19.19 -35.13 3.85
C PHE A 213 -17.90 -35.47 3.10
#